data_AF-A0AAW2JNC0-F1
#
_entry.id   AF-A0AAW2JNC0-F1
#
_cell.length_a   1.000
_cell.length_b   1.000
_cell.length_c   1.000
_cell.angle_alpha   90.00
_cell.angle_beta   90.00
_cell.angle_gamma   90.00
#
_symmetry.space_group_name_H-M   'P 1'
#
loop_
_entity.id
_entity.type
_entity.pdbx_description
1 polymer ?
#
loop_
_entity_poly.entity_id
_entity_poly.type
_entity_poly.pdbx_seq_one_letter_code
_entity_poly.pdbx_strand_id
1 'polypeptide(L)'
;MATVDLDKMKIVQYHDHLMIPVPKGEDTDYRESVQNPPFDTRIKSMTMLQPDGPSFTIDGNNVRGYISEMFVPYQDLSEEWYFRTFLDAGEFGVGICAVPLQPHTDCPPNAVFLDGYYTTRDGTPAKTSNVFCVFERYAGDIMWRHSETILPGDTVEVRPDVTLVVRMVSTVANYDYIIDWEFKQRQHQNHC
;
A
#
# COMPACT_ATOMS: atom_id res chain seq x y z
N MET A 1 5.24 28.65 -15.60
CA MET A 1 4.01 27.82 -15.59
C MET A 1 3.35 27.81 -16.97
N ALA A 2 2.79 26.69 -17.39
CA ALA A 2 2.00 26.59 -18.63
C ALA A 2 0.63 25.95 -18.32
N THR A 3 -0.43 26.47 -18.94
CA THR A 3 -1.78 25.92 -18.84
C THR A 3 -2.18 25.34 -20.19
N VAL A 4 -2.66 24.10 -20.18
CA VAL A 4 -3.02 23.33 -21.39
C VAL A 4 -4.50 22.96 -21.33
N ASP A 5 -5.21 23.23 -22.42
CA ASP A 5 -6.57 22.74 -22.66
C ASP A 5 -6.45 21.33 -23.27
N LEU A 6 -6.90 20.31 -22.54
CA LEU A 6 -6.79 18.90 -22.94
C LEU A 6 -7.83 18.50 -24.00
N ASP A 7 -8.93 19.23 -24.15
CA ASP A 7 -9.93 18.95 -25.21
C ASP A 7 -9.43 19.47 -26.55
N LYS A 8 -8.83 20.66 -26.55
CA LYS A 8 -8.24 21.29 -27.74
C LYS A 8 -6.79 20.88 -27.97
N MET A 9 -6.19 20.15 -27.03
CA MET A 9 -4.79 19.74 -27.03
C MET A 9 -3.83 20.91 -27.33
N LYS A 10 -4.01 22.05 -26.66
CA LYS A 10 -3.23 23.28 -26.92
C LYS A 10 -2.86 24.05 -25.66
N ILE A 11 -1.72 24.74 -25.71
CA ILE A 11 -1.34 25.71 -24.68
C ILE A 11 -2.25 26.93 -24.80
N VAL A 12 -2.87 27.33 -23.69
CA VAL A 12 -3.75 28.50 -23.62
C VAL A 12 -3.11 29.66 -22.86
N GLN A 13 -2.12 29.38 -22.02
CA GLN A 13 -1.39 30.37 -21.23
C GLN A 13 0.02 29.87 -20.94
N TYR A 14 0.99 30.78 -20.96
CA TYR A 14 2.39 30.49 -20.64
C TYR A 14 3.03 31.69 -19.94
N HIS A 15 3.51 31.49 -18.72
CA HIS A 15 4.18 32.49 -17.89
C HIS A 15 5.59 31.97 -17.54
N ASP A 16 6.62 32.73 -17.86
CA ASP A 16 8.00 32.47 -17.47
C ASP A 16 8.51 33.66 -16.65
N HIS A 17 8.50 33.52 -15.33
CA HIS A 17 8.70 34.63 -14.40
C HIS A 17 9.76 34.39 -13.34
N LEU A 18 10.24 33.15 -13.16
CA LEU A 18 11.30 32.80 -12.22
C LEU A 18 12.43 32.05 -12.91
N MET A 19 13.67 32.47 -12.62
CA MET A 19 14.87 31.72 -12.94
C MET A 19 15.44 31.10 -11.66
N ILE A 20 15.14 29.82 -11.43
CA ILE A 20 15.63 29.04 -10.29
C ILE A 20 16.65 28.02 -10.82
N PRO A 21 17.82 27.85 -10.16
CA PRO A 21 18.78 26.83 -10.56
C PRO A 21 18.16 25.43 -10.41
N VAL A 22 18.30 24.60 -11.44
CA VAL A 22 17.85 23.20 -11.41
C VAL A 22 18.75 22.42 -10.43
N PRO A 23 18.18 21.69 -9.45
CA PRO A 23 18.96 20.82 -8.58
C PRO A 23 19.77 19.81 -9.37
N LYS A 24 20.98 19.50 -8.88
CA LYS A 24 21.81 18.47 -9.50
C LYS A 24 21.16 17.08 -9.33
N GLY A 25 21.40 16.20 -10.30
CA GLY A 25 20.98 14.80 -10.22
C GLY A 25 21.95 13.88 -9.45
N GLU A 26 23.09 14.40 -8.99
CA GLU A 26 24.04 13.68 -8.14
C GLU A 26 23.31 13.12 -6.89
N ASP A 27 23.49 11.84 -6.60
CA ASP A 27 22.93 11.13 -5.43
C ASP A 27 21.39 11.10 -5.33
N THR A 28 20.68 11.16 -6.46
CA THR A 28 19.19 11.11 -6.49
C THR A 28 18.60 9.77 -6.94
N ASP A 29 19.40 8.85 -7.50
CA ASP A 29 18.89 7.58 -8.03
C ASP A 29 18.71 6.53 -6.91
N TYR A 30 17.50 6.02 -6.77
CA TYR A 30 17.13 5.05 -5.73
C TYR A 30 17.45 3.60 -6.11
N ARG A 31 17.80 3.32 -7.38
CA ARG A 31 17.99 1.94 -7.85
C ARG A 31 19.34 1.42 -7.38
N GLU A 32 19.32 0.34 -6.62
CA GLU A 32 20.53 -0.35 -6.15
C GLU A 32 21.52 -0.64 -7.30
N SER A 33 21.01 -0.97 -8.50
CA SER A 33 21.84 -1.30 -9.68
C SER A 33 22.75 -0.18 -10.18
N VAL A 34 22.46 1.09 -9.84
CA VAL A 34 23.28 2.24 -10.23
C VAL A 34 23.98 2.90 -9.06
N GLN A 35 23.67 2.47 -7.83
CA GLN A 35 24.31 2.97 -6.63
C GLN A 35 25.71 2.38 -6.47
N ASN A 36 26.56 3.15 -5.81
CA ASN A 36 27.93 2.75 -5.52
C ASN A 36 28.08 2.38 -4.03
N PRO A 37 28.96 1.43 -3.69
CA PRO A 37 29.29 1.14 -2.29
C PRO A 37 29.80 2.38 -1.53
N PRO A 38 29.66 2.42 -0.19
CA PRO A 38 29.25 1.32 0.69
C PRO A 38 27.73 1.20 0.86
N PHE A 39 27.24 -0.04 0.86
CA PHE A 39 25.88 -0.35 1.29
C PHE A 39 25.85 -0.64 2.80
N ASP A 40 24.68 -0.43 3.41
CA ASP A 40 24.45 -0.76 4.83
C ASP A 40 24.58 -2.28 5.07
N THR A 41 24.67 -2.67 6.33
CA THR A 41 24.79 -4.06 6.77
C THR A 41 23.63 -4.92 6.26
N ARG A 42 23.98 -6.02 5.60
CA ARG A 42 22.99 -6.94 5.04
C ARG A 42 22.16 -7.59 6.16
N ILE A 43 20.84 -7.41 6.08
CA ILE A 43 19.87 -8.09 6.94
C ILE A 43 19.94 -9.60 6.70
N LYS A 44 19.97 -10.40 7.77
CA LYS A 44 19.98 -11.87 7.69
C LYS A 44 18.62 -12.36 7.15
N SER A 45 18.65 -13.35 6.28
CA SER A 45 17.45 -13.95 5.69
C SER A 45 16.59 -14.66 6.73
N MET A 46 15.27 -14.61 6.55
CA MET A 46 14.29 -15.36 7.32
C MET A 46 13.32 -16.06 6.37
N THR A 47 12.86 -17.25 6.74
CA THR A 47 11.92 -18.06 5.95
C THR A 47 10.66 -18.32 6.76
N MET A 48 9.50 -18.06 6.14
CA MET A 48 8.17 -18.36 6.68
C MET A 48 7.56 -19.50 5.87
N LEU A 49 6.96 -20.48 6.53
CA LEU A 49 6.32 -21.63 5.90
C LEU A 49 4.98 -21.91 6.60
N GLN A 50 3.92 -22.08 5.82
CA GLN A 50 2.65 -22.65 6.25
C GLN A 50 2.48 -24.02 5.58
N PRO A 51 2.85 -25.13 6.24
CA PRO A 51 2.90 -26.47 5.62
C PRO A 51 1.55 -26.92 5.03
N ASP A 52 0.46 -26.53 5.70
CA ASP A 52 -0.91 -26.90 5.33
C ASP A 52 -1.59 -25.83 4.44
N GLY A 53 -0.85 -24.81 4.03
CA GLY A 53 -1.38 -23.65 3.29
C GLY A 53 -2.00 -22.58 4.18
N PRO A 54 -2.59 -21.53 3.59
CA PRO A 54 -3.25 -20.45 4.31
C PRO A 54 -4.53 -20.93 5.00
N SER A 55 -4.86 -20.35 6.16
CA SER A 55 -6.09 -20.72 6.90
C SER A 55 -7.37 -20.07 6.34
N PHE A 56 -7.24 -19.22 5.32
CA PHE A 56 -8.38 -18.53 4.68
C PHE A 56 -8.70 -19.14 3.32
N THR A 57 -9.95 -18.96 2.90
CA THR A 57 -10.40 -19.25 1.53
C THR A 57 -10.96 -17.97 0.91
N ILE A 58 -10.77 -17.81 -0.40
CA ILE A 58 -11.33 -16.69 -1.17
C ILE A 58 -12.39 -17.28 -2.10
N ASP A 59 -13.65 -17.02 -1.80
CA ASP A 59 -14.80 -17.36 -2.65
C ASP A 59 -15.58 -16.07 -2.99
N GLY A 60 -15.58 -15.70 -4.27
CA GLY A 60 -16.07 -14.40 -4.71
C GLY A 60 -15.26 -13.22 -4.14
N ASN A 61 -15.87 -12.04 -4.13
CA ASN A 61 -15.18 -10.78 -3.80
C ASN A 61 -16.12 -9.69 -3.22
N ASN A 62 -17.24 -10.07 -2.59
CA ASN A 62 -18.27 -9.11 -2.21
C ASN A 62 -18.17 -8.67 -0.75
N VAL A 63 -17.44 -7.57 -0.50
CA VAL A 63 -17.42 -6.85 0.78
C VAL A 63 -17.45 -5.36 0.49
N ARG A 64 -18.27 -4.58 1.22
CA ARG A 64 -18.41 -3.13 1.00
C ARG A 64 -17.72 -2.33 2.11
N GLY A 65 -16.55 -1.77 1.78
CA GLY A 65 -15.81 -0.77 2.54
C GLY A 65 -14.66 -0.26 1.66
N TYR A 66 -14.51 1.05 1.50
CA TYR A 66 -13.51 1.62 0.58
C TYR A 66 -13.14 3.06 0.97
N ILE A 67 -11.95 3.50 0.52
CA ILE A 67 -11.54 4.90 0.56
C ILE A 67 -12.29 5.63 -0.55
N SER A 68 -13.17 6.56 -0.17
CA SER A 68 -13.98 7.29 -1.16
C SER A 68 -13.22 8.44 -1.81
N GLU A 69 -12.29 9.07 -1.09
CA GLU A 69 -11.48 10.19 -1.59
C GLU A 69 -10.22 10.38 -0.73
N MET A 70 -9.21 11.01 -1.31
CA MET A 70 -7.99 11.45 -0.65
C MET A 70 -7.59 12.84 -1.12
N PHE A 71 -7.45 13.77 -0.19
CA PHE A 71 -7.15 15.18 -0.46
C PHE A 71 -5.71 15.52 -0.06
N VAL A 72 -4.92 16.03 -1.01
CA VAL A 72 -3.49 16.33 -0.85
C VAL A 72 -3.22 17.83 -1.11
N PRO A 73 -3.48 18.72 -0.12
CA PRO A 73 -3.25 20.15 -0.26
C PRO A 73 -1.79 20.54 0.01
N TYR A 74 -1.12 21.10 -0.99
CA TYR A 74 0.15 21.80 -0.78
C TYR A 74 -0.09 23.17 -0.13
N GLN A 75 0.82 23.59 0.76
CA GLN A 75 0.70 24.83 1.55
C GLN A 75 1.61 25.96 1.07
N ASP A 76 2.19 25.83 -0.14
CA ASP A 76 2.93 26.91 -0.77
C ASP A 76 1.97 27.80 -1.57
N LEU A 77 1.94 29.09 -1.22
CA LEU A 77 1.05 30.10 -1.79
C LEU A 77 1.58 30.72 -3.09
N SER A 78 2.76 30.32 -3.54
CA SER A 78 3.38 30.80 -4.77
C SER A 78 2.58 30.43 -6.03
N GLU A 79 2.75 31.17 -7.12
CA GLU A 79 2.01 30.95 -8.39
C GLU A 79 2.26 29.54 -8.96
N GLU A 80 3.38 28.92 -8.58
CA GLU A 80 3.82 27.58 -8.98
C GLU A 80 3.06 26.44 -8.28
N TRP A 81 2.54 26.71 -7.08
CA TRP A 81 2.03 25.68 -6.17
C TRP A 81 0.62 25.90 -5.64
N TYR A 82 0.08 27.13 -5.68
CA TYR A 82 -1.21 27.46 -5.05
C TYR A 82 -2.39 26.59 -5.52
N PHE A 83 -2.33 26.07 -6.74
CA PHE A 83 -3.39 25.26 -7.36
C PHE A 83 -3.20 23.74 -7.15
N ARG A 84 -2.12 23.31 -6.50
CA ARG A 84 -1.80 21.89 -6.28
C ARG A 84 -2.50 21.39 -5.02
N THR A 85 -3.76 21.02 -5.17
CA THR A 85 -4.56 20.45 -4.09
C THR A 85 -5.31 19.22 -4.59
N PHE A 86 -4.56 18.14 -4.84
CA PHE A 86 -5.07 16.97 -5.57
C PHE A 86 -6.18 16.24 -4.82
N LEU A 87 -7.14 15.73 -5.60
CA LEU A 87 -8.14 14.77 -5.15
C LEU A 87 -7.85 13.44 -5.85
N ASP A 88 -6.98 12.63 -5.26
CA ASP A 88 -6.34 11.52 -5.97
C ASP A 88 -7.34 10.47 -6.48
N ALA A 89 -8.41 10.19 -5.71
CA ALA A 89 -9.41 9.22 -6.14
C ALA A 89 -10.32 9.81 -7.24
N GLY A 90 -10.72 11.07 -7.11
CA GLY A 90 -11.61 11.73 -8.07
C GLY A 90 -10.94 12.18 -9.37
N GLU A 91 -9.69 12.64 -9.32
CA GLU A 91 -8.98 13.23 -10.46
C GLU A 91 -8.15 12.20 -11.26
N PHE A 92 -7.58 11.21 -10.58
CA PHE A 92 -6.68 10.22 -11.19
C PHE A 92 -7.22 8.78 -11.09
N GLY A 93 -7.85 8.45 -9.98
CA GLY A 93 -8.43 7.13 -9.72
C GLY A 93 -7.42 6.18 -9.08
N VAL A 94 -7.51 6.00 -7.75
CA VAL A 94 -6.65 5.10 -6.96
C VAL A 94 -6.67 3.64 -7.46
N GLY A 95 -7.80 3.17 -8.01
CA GLY A 95 -7.89 1.84 -8.61
C GLY A 95 -7.18 1.72 -9.97
N ILE A 96 -7.15 2.80 -10.76
CA ILE A 96 -6.47 2.84 -12.06
C ILE A 96 -4.95 2.99 -11.85
N CYS A 97 -4.55 3.73 -10.81
CA CYS A 97 -3.17 3.91 -10.37
C CYS A 97 -2.59 2.72 -9.58
N ALA A 98 -3.34 1.62 -9.46
CA ALA A 98 -2.88 0.42 -8.79
C ALA A 98 -1.70 -0.24 -9.54
N VAL A 99 -0.65 -0.60 -8.80
CA VAL A 99 0.57 -1.17 -9.38
C VAL A 99 0.72 -2.66 -9.05
N PRO A 100 1.38 -3.47 -9.91
CA PRO A 100 1.68 -4.87 -9.60
C PRO A 100 2.60 -5.00 -8.38
N LEU A 101 2.10 -5.69 -7.35
CA LEU A 101 2.83 -5.97 -6.12
C LEU A 101 3.98 -6.95 -6.38
N GLN A 102 5.15 -6.64 -5.83
CA GLN A 102 6.37 -7.46 -5.91
C GLN A 102 6.34 -8.56 -4.84
N PRO A 103 6.32 -9.85 -5.23
CA PRO A 103 6.37 -10.95 -4.28
C PRO A 103 7.61 -10.88 -3.39
N HIS A 104 7.46 -11.28 -2.13
CA HIS A 104 8.50 -11.30 -1.09
C HIS A 104 8.96 -9.93 -0.57
N THR A 105 8.70 -8.84 -1.31
CA THR A 105 9.05 -7.47 -0.90
C THR A 105 7.82 -6.69 -0.45
N ASP A 106 6.82 -6.53 -1.33
CA ASP A 106 5.57 -5.85 -1.00
C ASP A 106 4.63 -6.74 -0.19
N CYS A 107 4.71 -8.05 -0.41
CA CYS A 107 3.88 -9.05 0.24
C CYS A 107 4.71 -10.25 0.71
N PRO A 108 4.38 -10.85 1.88
CA PRO A 108 5.15 -11.96 2.42
C PRO A 108 5.01 -13.24 1.58
N PRO A 109 5.89 -14.24 1.78
CA PRO A 109 5.89 -15.48 1.00
C PRO A 109 4.60 -16.30 1.06
N ASN A 110 3.77 -16.14 2.09
CA ASN A 110 2.49 -16.82 2.25
C ASN A 110 1.30 -16.06 1.62
N ALA A 111 1.56 -14.96 0.92
CA ALA A 111 0.51 -14.17 0.30
C ALA A 111 -0.10 -14.85 -0.92
N VAL A 112 -1.42 -14.74 -1.04
CA VAL A 112 -2.18 -15.09 -2.24
C VAL A 112 -2.48 -13.82 -3.01
N PHE A 113 -2.14 -13.79 -4.30
CA PHE A 113 -2.32 -12.62 -5.15
C PHE A 113 -3.63 -12.68 -5.93
N LEU A 114 -4.21 -11.51 -6.18
CA LEU A 114 -5.39 -11.33 -7.02
C LEU A 114 -5.10 -10.30 -8.10
N ASP A 115 -5.53 -10.61 -9.32
CA ASP A 115 -5.44 -9.72 -10.46
C ASP A 115 -6.58 -8.70 -10.46
N GLY A 116 -6.34 -7.52 -11.03
CA GLY A 116 -7.33 -6.49 -11.27
C GLY A 116 -7.61 -6.30 -12.75
N TYR A 117 -8.81 -5.83 -13.08
CA TYR A 117 -9.15 -5.35 -14.41
C TYR A 117 -9.72 -3.94 -14.31
N TYR A 118 -9.30 -3.07 -15.21
CA TYR A 118 -9.85 -1.73 -15.37
C TYR A 118 -10.15 -1.47 -16.85
N THR A 119 -10.85 -0.37 -17.13
CA THR A 119 -11.21 0.00 -18.50
C THR A 119 -10.25 1.08 -18.98
N THR A 120 -9.70 0.90 -20.17
CA THR A 120 -8.85 1.91 -20.83
C THR A 120 -9.72 3.03 -21.43
N ARG A 121 -9.07 4.07 -21.96
CA ARG A 121 -9.78 5.22 -22.56
C ARG A 121 -10.67 4.87 -23.75
N ASP A 122 -10.38 3.79 -24.48
CA ASP A 122 -11.18 3.34 -25.62
C ASP A 122 -12.25 2.29 -25.24
N GLY A 123 -12.40 2.00 -23.94
CA GLY A 123 -13.38 1.03 -23.45
C GLY A 123 -12.87 -0.41 -23.39
N THR A 124 -11.62 -0.68 -23.74
CA THR A 124 -11.06 -2.04 -23.69
C THR A 124 -10.68 -2.45 -22.25
N PRO A 125 -10.88 -3.72 -21.87
CA PRO A 125 -10.45 -4.20 -20.56
C PRO A 125 -8.92 -4.37 -20.52
N ALA A 126 -8.27 -3.72 -19.56
CA ALA A 126 -6.86 -3.90 -19.25
C ALA A 126 -6.70 -4.72 -17.98
N LYS A 127 -5.88 -5.78 -18.06
CA LYS A 127 -5.51 -6.63 -16.94
C LYS A 127 -4.25 -6.08 -16.27
N THR A 128 -4.27 -5.98 -14.94
CA THR A 128 -3.07 -5.81 -14.12
C THR A 128 -2.93 -7.03 -13.21
N SER A 129 -1.80 -7.71 -13.28
CA SER A 129 -1.54 -8.86 -12.41
C SER A 129 -1.12 -8.42 -11.01
N ASN A 130 -1.40 -9.23 -10.00
CA ASN A 130 -0.95 -9.02 -8.61
C ASN A 130 -1.32 -7.65 -8.02
N VAL A 131 -2.55 -7.17 -8.26
CA VAL A 131 -3.03 -5.87 -7.76
C VAL A 131 -3.31 -5.91 -6.26
N PHE A 132 -3.86 -7.03 -5.79
CA PHE A 132 -4.07 -7.27 -4.37
C PHE A 132 -3.21 -8.44 -3.91
N CYS A 133 -2.81 -8.41 -2.64
CA CYS A 133 -2.34 -9.59 -1.95
C CYS A 133 -3.08 -9.78 -0.63
N VAL A 134 -3.41 -11.03 -0.33
CA VAL A 134 -4.11 -11.45 0.88
C VAL A 134 -3.19 -12.39 1.66
N PHE A 135 -2.95 -12.11 2.93
CA PHE A 135 -2.04 -12.92 3.74
C PHE A 135 -2.40 -12.92 5.22
N GLU A 136 -1.97 -13.97 5.92
CA GLU A 136 -1.99 -14.01 7.38
C GLU A 136 -0.70 -13.40 7.93
N ARG A 137 -0.84 -12.45 8.85
CA ARG A 137 0.28 -11.78 9.50
C ARG A 137 0.58 -12.44 10.84
N TYR A 138 1.80 -12.96 10.97
CA TYR A 138 2.36 -13.51 12.20
C TYR A 138 3.39 -12.53 12.78
N ALA A 139 2.93 -11.50 13.50
CA ALA A 139 3.82 -10.50 14.10
C ALA A 139 4.49 -10.97 15.41
N GLY A 140 4.09 -12.14 15.94
CA GLY A 140 4.50 -12.60 17.26
C GLY A 140 3.76 -11.91 18.40
N ASP A 141 2.70 -11.17 18.08
CA ASP A 141 1.86 -10.48 19.04
C ASP A 141 1.02 -11.47 19.87
N ILE A 142 0.76 -11.10 21.13
CA ILE A 142 -0.07 -11.86 22.05
C ILE A 142 -1.50 -11.32 21.93
N MET A 143 -2.45 -12.16 21.53
CA MET A 143 -3.87 -11.79 21.51
C MET A 143 -4.37 -11.58 22.95
N TRP A 144 -4.09 -12.55 23.83
CA TRP A 144 -4.26 -12.40 25.27
C TRP A 144 -3.40 -13.42 26.03
N ARG A 145 -3.17 -13.13 27.31
CA ARG A 145 -2.49 -14.03 28.24
C ARG A 145 -3.05 -13.91 29.64
N HIS A 146 -3.03 -15.02 30.38
CA HIS A 146 -3.31 -15.04 31.81
C HIS A 146 -2.34 -16.01 32.51
N SER A 147 -2.00 -15.72 33.76
CA SER A 147 -1.17 -16.57 34.60
C SER A 147 -1.77 -16.58 36.00
N GLU A 148 -2.25 -17.73 36.43
CA GLU A 148 -2.77 -17.97 37.77
C GLU A 148 -1.61 -18.43 38.66
N THR A 149 -1.37 -17.68 39.74
CA THR A 149 -0.21 -17.86 40.65
C THR A 149 -0.61 -18.08 42.10
N ILE A 150 -1.90 -17.97 42.41
CA ILE A 150 -2.47 -18.04 43.76
C ILE A 150 -3.05 -19.43 44.01
N LEU A 151 -3.72 -20.02 43.02
CA LEU A 151 -4.28 -21.36 43.13
C LEU A 151 -3.21 -22.46 42.96
N PRO A 152 -3.35 -23.61 43.64
CA PRO A 152 -2.46 -24.74 43.43
C PRO A 152 -2.53 -25.25 41.98
N GLY A 153 -1.37 -25.35 41.33
CA GLY A 153 -1.25 -25.78 39.93
C GLY A 153 -0.95 -24.59 39.02
N ASP A 154 0.33 -24.36 38.76
CA ASP A 154 0.81 -23.28 37.89
C ASP A 154 0.09 -23.34 36.53
N THR A 155 -0.80 -22.38 36.28
CA THR A 155 -1.60 -22.33 35.04
C THR A 155 -1.26 -21.08 34.28
N VAL A 156 -0.70 -21.26 33.08
CA VAL A 156 -0.38 -20.18 32.15
C VAL A 156 -1.07 -20.45 30.83
N GLU A 157 -1.93 -19.52 30.41
CA GLU A 157 -2.63 -19.56 29.13
C GLU A 157 -2.22 -18.36 28.29
N VAL A 158 -1.85 -18.61 27.03
CA VAL A 158 -1.46 -17.58 26.06
C VAL A 158 -2.07 -17.95 24.71
N ARG A 159 -2.60 -16.96 23.99
CA ARG A 159 -3.05 -17.14 22.61
C ARG A 159 -2.34 -16.15 21.70
N PRO A 160 -1.80 -16.60 20.55
CA PRO A 160 -1.17 -15.72 19.57
C PRO A 160 -2.22 -14.85 18.86
N ASP A 161 -1.84 -13.63 18.47
CA ASP A 161 -2.60 -12.78 17.56
C ASP A 161 -2.17 -13.09 16.11
N VAL A 162 -3.14 -13.45 15.28
CA VAL A 162 -2.97 -13.68 13.84
C VAL A 162 -4.04 -12.89 13.14
N THR A 163 -3.62 -12.05 12.19
CA THR A 163 -4.52 -11.11 11.52
C THR A 163 -4.51 -11.36 10.02
N LEU A 164 -5.66 -11.19 9.38
CA LEU A 164 -5.79 -11.30 7.93
C LEU A 164 -5.62 -9.91 7.33
N VAL A 165 -4.69 -9.76 6.39
CA VAL A 165 -4.41 -8.49 5.72
C VAL A 165 -4.76 -8.61 4.25
N VAL A 166 -5.52 -7.64 3.75
CA VAL A 166 -5.73 -7.39 2.31
C VAL A 166 -4.99 -6.11 1.96
N ARG A 167 -3.96 -6.23 1.12
CA ARG A 167 -3.08 -5.12 0.71
C ARG A 167 -3.25 -4.78 -0.75
N MET A 168 -3.19 -3.48 -1.03
CA MET A 168 -3.08 -2.89 -2.37
C MET A 168 -2.05 -1.75 -2.32
N VAL A 169 -1.32 -1.52 -3.41
CA VAL A 169 -0.48 -0.33 -3.56
C VAL A 169 -0.95 0.47 -4.76
N SER A 170 -1.10 1.78 -4.56
CA SER A 170 -1.43 2.74 -5.62
C SER A 170 -0.35 3.81 -5.70
N THR A 171 0.18 4.03 -6.89
CA THR A 171 1.19 5.06 -7.15
C THR A 171 0.56 6.21 -7.92
N VAL A 172 0.35 7.35 -7.25
CA VAL A 172 -0.17 8.57 -7.87
C VAL A 172 0.99 9.54 -8.04
N ALA A 173 1.52 9.60 -9.27
CA ALA A 173 2.71 10.37 -9.60
C ALA A 173 3.90 10.06 -8.66
N ASN A 174 4.22 10.96 -7.73
CA ASN A 174 5.35 10.84 -6.80
C ASN A 174 4.97 10.23 -5.44
N TYR A 175 3.73 9.79 -5.26
CA TYR A 175 3.24 9.19 -4.01
C TYR A 175 2.96 7.71 -4.20
N ASP A 176 3.41 6.90 -3.24
CA ASP A 176 3.08 5.48 -3.13
C ASP A 176 2.23 5.26 -1.88
N TYR A 177 0.98 4.83 -2.07
CA TYR A 177 0.03 4.56 -1.00
C TYR A 177 -0.10 3.05 -0.78
N ILE A 178 0.38 2.57 0.37
CA ILE A 178 0.17 1.19 0.83
C ILE A 178 -1.14 1.14 1.62
N ILE A 179 -2.14 0.48 1.08
CA ILE A 179 -3.50 0.42 1.64
C ILE A 179 -3.73 -0.99 2.18
N ASP A 180 -3.78 -1.10 3.51
CA ASP A 180 -4.03 -2.35 4.22
C ASP A 180 -5.38 -2.34 4.91
N TRP A 181 -6.18 -3.38 4.67
CA TRP A 181 -7.34 -3.74 5.50
C TRP A 181 -6.96 -4.92 6.38
N GLU A 182 -6.85 -4.68 7.69
CA GLU A 182 -6.49 -5.70 8.67
C GLU A 182 -7.72 -6.18 9.46
N PHE A 183 -7.97 -7.48 9.43
CA PHE A 183 -9.04 -8.15 10.17
C PHE A 183 -8.44 -8.95 11.32
N LYS A 184 -8.84 -8.61 12.54
CA LYS A 184 -8.41 -9.30 13.76
C LYS A 184 -9.46 -10.28 14.24
N GLN A 185 -9.02 -11.45 14.70
CA GLN A 185 -9.91 -12.38 15.38
C GLN A 185 -10.37 -11.76 16.71
N ARG A 186 -11.69 -11.63 16.90
CA ARG A 186 -12.26 -11.22 18.18
C ARG A 186 -12.66 -12.49 18.96
N GLN A 187 -12.24 -12.60 20.23
CA GLN A 187 -12.85 -13.60 21.12
C GLN A 187 -14.22 -13.11 21.59
N HIS A 188 -15.24 -13.96 21.47
CA HIS A 188 -16.40 -13.88 22.35
C HIS A 188 -15.95 -14.37 23.73
N GLN A 189 -15.77 -13.44 24.68
CA GLN A 189 -15.75 -13.82 26.08
C GLN A 189 -17.18 -14.23 26.44
N ASN A 190 -17.44 -15.54 26.55
CA ASN A 190 -18.54 -16.00 27.38
C ASN A 190 -18.13 -15.65 28.82
N HIS A 191 -18.57 -14.49 29.31
CA HIS A 191 -18.50 -14.18 30.72
C HIS A 191 -19.27 -15.27 31.47
N CYS A 192 -18.60 -15.97 32.38
CA CYS A 192 -19.25 -16.71 33.46
C CYS A 192 -19.86 -15.71 34.46
#